data_AF-A0A9X2W612-F1
#
_entry.id   AF-A0A9X2W612-F1
#
_cell.length_a   1.000
_cell.length_b   1.000
_cell.length_c   1.000
_cell.angle_alpha   90.00
_cell.angle_beta   90.00
_cell.angle_gamma   90.00
#
_symmetry.space_group_name_H-M   'P 1'
#
loop_
_entity.id
_entity.type
_entity.pdbx_description
1 polymer ?
#
loop_
_entity_poly.entity_id
_entity_poly.type
_entity_poly.pdbx_seq_one_letter_code
_entity_poly.pdbx_strand_id
1 'polypeptide(L)' 'MIKINAEKLNEIRAEEVRQRRDMLLAASDWVVLRAQETGEPVDKEWAEYRQNLRDISEQAGYPFKIHWPGQPSS' A
#
# COMPACT_ATOMS: atom_id res chain seq x y z
N MET A 1 36.24 -7.51 -0.57
CA MET A 1 34.89 -7.06 -0.97
C MET A 1 33.88 -7.70 -0.03
N ILE A 2 33.46 -6.98 0.99
CA ILE A 2 32.47 -7.48 1.96
C ILE A 2 31.12 -7.46 1.24
N LYS A 3 30.66 -8.61 0.71
CA LYS A 3 29.30 -8.79 0.16
C LYS A 3 28.24 -8.90 1.26
N ILE A 4 28.48 -8.30 2.43
CA ILE A 4 27.44 -8.21 3.44
C ILE A 4 26.51 -7.06 3.01
N ASN A 5 25.22 -7.36 2.95
CA ASN A 5 24.11 -6.45 3.21
C ASN A 5 23.31 -5.84 2.04
N ALA A 6 23.54 -6.16 0.77
CA ALA A 6 22.69 -5.59 -0.30
C ALA A 6 21.29 -6.24 -0.33
N GLU A 7 21.24 -7.58 -0.32
CA GLU A 7 20.01 -8.36 -0.30
C GLU A 7 19.23 -8.14 1.01
N LYS A 8 19.93 -8.20 2.15
CA LYS A 8 19.33 -7.97 3.46
C LYS A 8 18.81 -6.53 3.62
N LEU A 9 19.49 -5.52 3.06
CA LEU A 9 18.98 -4.16 3.02
C LEU A 9 17.72 -4.06 2.15
N ASN A 10 17.69 -4.74 1.00
CA ASN A 10 16.51 -4.80 0.15
C ASN A 10 15.33 -5.43 0.91
N GLU A 11 15.53 -6.56 1.58
CA GLU A 11 14.50 -7.22 2.38
C GLU A 11 13.96 -6.34 3.52
N ILE A 12 14.84 -5.67 4.26
CA ILE A 12 14.45 -4.74 5.33
C ILE A 12 13.60 -3.60 4.76
N ARG A 13 14.02 -2.98 3.65
CA ARG A 13 13.24 -1.92 3.01
C ARG A 13 11.90 -2.42 2.45
N ALA A 14 11.89 -3.60 1.84
CA ALA A 14 10.68 -4.23 1.34
C ALA A 14 9.68 -4.48 2.48
N GLU A 15 10.16 -4.91 3.64
CA GLU A 15 9.33 -5.10 4.82
C GLU A 15 8.75 -3.78 5.36
N GLU A 16 9.57 -2.73 5.49
CA GLU A 16 9.10 -1.39 5.89
C GLU A 16 7.99 -0.87 4.95
N VAL A 17 8.16 -1.06 3.65
CA VAL A 17 7.16 -0.65 2.64
C VAL A 17 5.88 -1.47 2.79
N ARG A 18 5.95 -2.80 2.97
CA ARG A 18 4.77 -3.63 3.20
C ARG A 18 4.04 -3.24 4.48
N GLN A 19 4.75 -3.00 5.57
CA GLN A 19 4.15 -2.56 6.83
C GLN A 19 3.40 -1.24 6.65
N ARG A 20 4.01 -0.25 5.99
CA ARG A 20 3.33 1.01 5.71
C ARG A 20 2.11 0.83 4.81
N ARG A 21 2.20 -0.01 3.78
CA ARG A 21 1.05 -0.35 2.92
C ARG A 21 -0.08 -0.96 3.75
N ASP A 22 0.23 -1.92 4.60
CA ASP A 22 -0.75 -2.63 5.40
C ASP A 22 -1.40 -1.71 6.43
N MET A 23 -0.65 -0.77 7.03
CA MET A 23 -1.20 0.29 7.87
C MET A 23 -2.19 1.19 7.12
N LEU A 24 -1.87 1.60 5.89
CA LEU A 24 -2.75 2.46 5.08
C LEU A 24 -4.00 1.72 4.58
N LEU A 25 -3.88 0.43 4.29
CA LEU A 25 -5.02 -0.44 4.01
C LEU A 25 -5.90 -0.56 5.26
N ALA A 26 -5.34 -0.90 6.42
CA ALA A 26 -6.10 -1.00 7.66
C ALA A 26 -6.83 0.30 8.01
N ALA A 27 -6.16 1.46 7.86
CA ALA A 27 -6.75 2.77 8.09
C ALA A 27 -7.94 3.11 7.16
N SER A 28 -8.05 2.42 6.02
CA SER A 28 -9.14 2.60 5.04
C SER A 28 -10.10 1.41 4.98
N ASP A 29 -10.01 0.44 5.90
CA ASP A 29 -10.89 -0.74 5.92
C ASP A 29 -12.35 -0.39 6.18
N TRP A 30 -12.60 0.69 6.93
CA TRP A 30 -13.95 1.20 7.20
C TRP A 30 -14.73 1.46 5.92
N VAL A 31 -14.08 1.83 4.82
CA VAL A 31 -14.74 2.12 3.54
C VAL A 31 -15.35 0.85 2.95
N VAL A 32 -14.61 -0.26 3.01
CA VAL A 32 -15.07 -1.57 2.51
C VAL A 32 -16.15 -2.12 3.42
N LEU A 33 -15.99 -1.97 4.74
CA LEU A 33 -16.99 -2.38 5.71
C LEU A 33 -18.31 -1.62 5.52
N ARG A 34 -18.25 -0.29 5.38
CA ARG A 34 -19.42 0.57 5.07
C ARG A 34 -20.15 0.06 3.83
N ALA A 35 -19.42 -0.18 2.74
CA ALA A 35 -19.98 -0.66 1.49
C ALA A 35 -20.71 -2.01 1.67
N GLN A 36 -20.10 -2.93 2.41
CA GLN A 36 -20.70 -4.23 2.72
C GLN A 36 -21.97 -4.12 3.57
N GLU A 37 -21.98 -3.26 4.60
CA GLU A 37 -23.11 -3.09 5.52
C GLU A 37 -24.29 -2.35 4.88
N THR A 38 -24.02 -1.37 4.03
CA THR A 38 -25.04 -0.54 3.37
C THR A 38 -25.54 -1.14 2.06
N GLY A 39 -24.76 -2.05 1.45
CA GLY A 39 -25.01 -2.55 0.10
C GLY A 39 -24.64 -1.56 -1.01
N GLU A 40 -24.12 -0.39 -0.66
CA GLU A 40 -23.61 0.59 -1.61
C GLU A 40 -22.18 0.24 -2.03
N PRO A 41 -21.78 0.50 -3.29
CA PRO A 41 -20.40 0.26 -3.71
C PRO A 41 -19.42 1.20 -2.99
N VAL A 42 -18.17 0.74 -2.87
CA VAL A 42 -17.05 1.60 -2.45
C VAL A 42 -16.87 2.74 -3.45
N ASP A 43 -16.70 3.96 -2.96
CA ASP A 43 -16.46 5.12 -3.81
C ASP A 43 -15.24 4.89 -4.69
N LYS A 44 -15.32 5.31 -5.95
CA LYS A 44 -14.30 5.03 -6.96
C LYS A 44 -12.89 5.45 -6.51
N GLU A 45 -12.77 6.63 -5.92
CA GLU A 45 -11.50 7.17 -5.44
C GLU A 45 -10.88 6.31 -4.33
N TRP A 46 -11.71 5.78 -3.43
CA TRP A 46 -11.28 4.85 -2.39
C TRP A 46 -10.90 3.48 -2.94
N ALA A 47 -11.64 2.98 -3.93
CA ALA A 47 -11.32 1.74 -4.61
C ALA A 47 -9.96 1.84 -5.32
N GLU A 48 -9.75 2.92 -6.08
CA GLU A 48 -8.49 3.22 -6.77
C GLU A 48 -7.34 3.43 -5.78
N TYR A 49 -7.54 4.20 -4.70
CA TYR A 49 -6.54 4.39 -3.65
C TYR A 49 -6.08 3.06 -3.06
N ARG A 50 -7.04 2.21 -2.64
CA ARG A 50 -6.71 0.91 -2.05
C ARG A 50 -6.07 -0.04 -3.07
N GLN A 51 -6.46 0.01 -4.33
CA GLN A 51 -5.81 -0.79 -5.38
C GLN A 51 -4.35 -0.34 -5.59
N ASN A 52 -4.13 0.97 -5.74
CA ASN A 52 -2.79 1.54 -5.88
C ASN A 52 -1.87 1.22 -4.69
N LEU A 53 -2.42 1.09 -3.48
CA LEU A 53 -1.66 0.59 -2.32
C LEU A 53 -1.23 -0.86 -2.48
N ARG A 54 -2.10 -1.75 -2.98
CA ARG A 54 -1.78 -3.17 -3.20
C ARG A 54 -0.70 -3.35 -4.26
N ASP A 55 -0.72 -2.50 -5.29
CA ASP A 55 0.19 -2.57 -6.43
C ASP A 55 1.57 -1.95 -6.14
N ILE A 56 1.83 -1.49 -4.90
CA ILE A 56 3.12 -0.89 -4.51
C ILE A 56 4.31 -1.80 -4.78
N SER A 57 4.17 -3.12 -4.56
CA SER A 57 5.26 -4.08 -4.82
C SER A 57 5.57 -4.26 -6.30
N GLU A 58 4.68 -3.83 -7.18
CA GLU A 58 4.84 -3.93 -8.64
C GLU A 58 5.44 -2.66 -9.24
N GLN A 59 5.59 -1.59 -8.44
CA GLN A 59 6.14 -0.33 -8.92
C GLN A 59 7.61 -0.45 -9.31
N ALA A 60 7.96 0.22 -10.42
CA ALA A 60 9.34 0.35 -10.85
C ALA A 60 10.17 1.09 -9.79
N GLY A 61 11.17 0.41 -9.24
CA GLY A 61 12.04 0.96 -8.19
C GLY A 61 11.69 0.49 -6.77
N TYR A 62 10.70 -0.38 -6.60
CA TYR A 62 10.48 -1.08 -5.35
C TYR A 62 11.75 -1.83 -4.88
N PRO A 63 12.10 -1.81 -3.58
CA PRO A 63 11.41 -1.14 -2.47
C PRO A 63 11.89 0.30 -2.18
N PHE A 64 12.82 0.85 -2.97
CA PHE A 64 13.53 2.09 -2.62
C PHE A 64 12.86 3.36 -3.14
N LYS A 65 12.14 3.28 -4.26
CA LYS A 65 11.43 4.40 -4.88
C LYS A 65 9.96 4.02 -5.05
N ILE A 66 9.13 4.50 -4.12
CA ILE A 66 7.69 4.22 -4.07
C ILE A 66 6.91 5.51 -4.24
N HIS A 67 5.93 5.46 -5.13
CA HIS A 67 4.88 6.46 -5.26
C HIS A 67 3.68 6.04 -4.41
N TRP A 68 3.47 6.74 -3.30
CA TRP A 68 2.32 6.51 -2.43
C TRP A 68 1.11 7.27 -2.96
N PRO A 69 -0.05 6.61 -3.14
CA PRO A 69 -1.26 7.30 -3.55
C PRO A 69 -1.69 8.29 -2.46
N GLY A 70 -2.24 9.44 -2.88
CA GLY A 70 -2.83 10.40 -1.95
C GLY A 70 -4.12 9.85 -1.37
N GLN A 71 -4.31 9.98 -0.06
CA GLN A 71 -5.55 9.58 0.58
C GLN A 71 -6.71 10.43 0.04
N PRO A 72 -7.83 9.83 -0.38
CA PRO A 72 -9.02 10.57 -0.79
C PRO A 72 -9.57 11.43 0.34
N SER A 73 -10.19 12.55 0.00
CA SER A 73 -10.80 13.49 0.97
C SER A 73 -12.30 13.26 1.18
N SER A 74 -12.90 12.35 0.39
CA SER A 74 -14.35 12.13 0.19
C SER A 74 -15.00 13.09 -0.80
#